data_AF-A0A2R6FX50-F1
#
_entry.id   AF-A0A2R6FX50-F1
#
_cell.length_a   1.000
_cell.length_b   1.000
_cell.length_c   1.000
_cell.angle_alpha   90.00
_cell.angle_beta   90.00
_cell.angle_gamma   90.00
#
_symmetry.space_group_name_H-M   'P 1'
#
loop_
_entity.id
_entity.type
_entity.pdbx_description
1 polymer ?
#
loop_
_entity_poly.entity_id
_entity_poly.type
_entity_poly.pdbx_seq_one_letter_code
_entity_poly.pdbx_strand_id
1 'polypeptide(L)'
;DLAGEQAEHNVRTLAPRIEDGWSVAFIEPSDAVMFQDEYLDLVNDSDVETVAAASYGIMELLDIGRVDEKLEFSSAEDSLTYHGHCNQKATNKDHHAVGVLRRAGYEVDPLDSGCCGMAGSFGYQAEHYELSKAIGRILFRQVEQSGRDRVTAPGASCRSQLGDRSGYEMPPHPIESLAEVTNGRGSDAPRATEAETGSDTGSGSIAGAVAGLFARL
;
A
#
# COMPACT_ATOMS: atom_id res chain seq x y z
N ASP A 1 -10.35 -18.68 -19.49
CA ASP A 1 -11.00 -18.00 -18.35
C ASP A 1 -10.24 -16.71 -18.18
N LEU A 2 -10.94 -15.57 -18.17
CA LEU A 2 -10.32 -14.25 -18.30
C LEU A 2 -9.30 -13.98 -17.16
N ALA A 3 -9.58 -14.48 -15.95
CA ALA A 3 -8.66 -14.35 -14.82
C ALA A 3 -7.34 -15.08 -15.06
N GLY A 4 -7.41 -16.35 -15.49
CA GLY A 4 -6.22 -17.13 -15.83
C GLY A 4 -5.43 -16.54 -17.00
N GLU A 5 -6.11 -16.09 -18.05
CA GLU A 5 -5.46 -15.46 -19.21
C GLU A 5 -4.69 -14.18 -18.83
N GLN A 6 -5.25 -13.37 -17.92
CA GLN A 6 -4.58 -12.17 -17.42
C GLN A 6 -3.43 -12.50 -16.47
N ALA A 7 -3.59 -13.52 -15.62
CA ALA A 7 -2.52 -13.99 -14.73
C ALA A 7 -1.32 -14.51 -15.53
N GLU A 8 -1.54 -15.37 -16.53
CA GLU A 8 -0.51 -15.87 -17.44
C GLU A 8 0.17 -14.74 -18.24
N HIS A 9 -0.60 -13.73 -18.65
CA HIS A 9 -0.02 -12.56 -19.32
C HIS A 9 0.91 -11.77 -18.38
N ASN A 10 0.48 -11.52 -17.14
CA ASN A 10 1.26 -10.79 -16.16
C ASN A 10 2.53 -11.54 -15.78
N VAL A 11 2.45 -12.85 -15.52
CA VAL A 11 3.60 -13.71 -15.19
C VAL A 11 4.63 -13.67 -16.34
N ARG A 12 4.20 -13.96 -17.58
CA ARG A 12 5.11 -13.92 -18.75
C ARG A 12 5.74 -12.57 -19.00
N THR A 13 5.06 -11.47 -18.63
CA THR A 13 5.58 -10.12 -18.82
C THR A 13 6.60 -9.74 -17.75
N LEU A 14 6.39 -10.17 -16.51
CA LEU A 14 7.21 -9.77 -15.37
C LEU A 14 8.40 -10.70 -15.12
N ALA A 15 8.28 -12.00 -15.43
CA ALA A 15 9.33 -12.98 -15.15
C ALA A 15 10.71 -12.57 -15.71
N PRO A 16 10.85 -12.13 -16.98
CA PRO A 16 12.16 -11.69 -17.49
C PRO A 16 12.73 -10.48 -16.75
N ARG A 17 11.88 -9.58 -16.23
CA ARG A 17 12.36 -8.43 -15.44
C ARG A 17 12.83 -8.86 -14.06
N ILE A 18 12.17 -9.85 -13.47
CA ILE A 18 12.59 -10.40 -12.17
C ILE A 18 13.89 -11.17 -12.32
N GLU A 19 14.11 -11.89 -13.42
CA GLU A 19 15.39 -12.50 -13.76
C GLU A 19 16.52 -11.46 -13.89
N ASP A 20 16.20 -10.26 -14.39
CA ASP A 20 17.10 -9.10 -14.42
C ASP A 20 17.29 -8.42 -13.04
N GLY A 21 16.77 -9.00 -11.95
CA GLY A 21 16.95 -8.54 -10.58
C GLY A 21 15.88 -7.55 -10.08
N TRP A 22 14.78 -7.36 -10.80
CA TRP A 22 13.73 -6.43 -10.39
C TRP A 22 12.77 -7.07 -9.38
N SER A 23 12.18 -6.24 -8.52
CA SER A 23 11.03 -6.59 -7.68
C SER A 23 9.78 -5.83 -8.14
N VAL A 24 8.61 -6.39 -7.88
CA VAL A 24 7.31 -5.77 -8.19
C VAL A 24 6.72 -5.20 -6.91
N ALA A 25 6.40 -3.89 -6.92
CA ALA A 25 5.85 -3.18 -5.77
C ALA A 25 4.40 -2.76 -6.05
N PHE A 26 3.50 -3.08 -5.12
CA PHE A 26 2.08 -2.76 -5.23
C PHE A 26 1.67 -1.72 -4.18
N ILE A 27 0.86 -0.75 -4.59
CA ILE A 27 0.23 0.22 -3.67
C ILE A 27 -1.02 -0.41 -3.05
N GLU A 28 -1.87 -1.02 -3.87
CA GLU A 28 -3.09 -1.66 -3.39
C GLU A 28 -2.79 -3.07 -2.87
N PRO A 29 -3.17 -3.40 -1.61
CA PRO A 29 -2.83 -4.70 -1.06
C PRO A 29 -3.60 -5.88 -1.66
N SER A 30 -4.77 -5.67 -2.24
CA SER A 30 -5.47 -6.74 -2.98
C SER A 30 -4.65 -7.18 -4.20
N ASP A 31 -4.06 -6.22 -4.91
CA ASP A 31 -3.25 -6.50 -6.10
C ASP A 31 -1.99 -7.27 -5.69
N ALA A 32 -1.33 -6.89 -4.60
CA ALA A 32 -0.18 -7.65 -4.09
C ALA A 32 -0.52 -9.12 -3.83
N VAL A 33 -1.65 -9.39 -3.17
CA VAL A 33 -2.07 -10.75 -2.83
C VAL A 33 -2.45 -11.58 -4.05
N MET A 34 -2.96 -10.95 -5.13
CA MET A 34 -3.17 -11.67 -6.40
C MET A 34 -1.89 -12.36 -6.87
N PHE A 35 -0.75 -11.66 -6.81
CA PHE A 35 0.52 -12.21 -7.26
C PHE A 35 1.17 -13.13 -6.23
N GLN A 36 1.01 -12.82 -4.93
CA GLN A 36 1.67 -13.54 -3.85
C GLN A 36 1.02 -14.87 -3.51
N ASP A 37 -0.28 -15.04 -3.79
CA ASP A 37 -1.07 -16.19 -3.37
C ASP A 37 -1.94 -16.71 -4.53
N GLU A 38 -2.88 -15.90 -5.04
CA GLU A 38 -3.92 -16.40 -5.94
C GLU A 38 -3.40 -16.88 -7.31
N TYR A 39 -2.36 -16.23 -7.86
CA TYR A 39 -1.79 -16.63 -9.14
C TYR A 39 -1.17 -18.02 -9.11
N LEU A 40 -0.69 -18.49 -7.95
CA LEU A 40 -0.13 -19.83 -7.78
C LEU A 40 -1.16 -20.92 -8.07
N ASP A 41 -2.46 -20.64 -7.85
CA ASP A 41 -3.56 -21.56 -8.14
C ASP A 41 -4.09 -21.42 -9.58
N LEU A 42 -3.83 -20.29 -10.24
CA LEU A 42 -4.38 -19.96 -11.56
C LEU A 42 -3.42 -20.25 -12.71
N VAL A 43 -2.11 -20.20 -12.48
CA VAL A 43 -1.09 -20.32 -13.54
C VAL A 43 -0.33 -21.63 -13.40
N ASN A 44 -0.32 -22.42 -14.48
CA ASN A 44 0.40 -23.70 -14.56
C ASN A 44 1.78 -23.53 -15.22
N ASP A 45 2.59 -22.62 -14.72
CA ASP A 45 3.93 -22.29 -15.24
C ASP A 45 4.87 -21.98 -14.06
N SER A 46 6.10 -22.51 -14.07
CA SER A 46 7.06 -22.33 -12.96
C SER A 46 7.51 -20.87 -12.74
N ASP A 47 7.34 -20.02 -13.74
CA ASP A 47 7.65 -18.60 -13.61
C ASP A 47 6.74 -17.93 -12.57
N VAL A 48 5.56 -18.48 -12.29
CA VAL A 48 4.62 -17.93 -11.30
C VAL A 48 5.22 -17.90 -9.90
N GLU A 49 6.00 -18.91 -9.50
CA GLU A 49 6.60 -18.96 -8.17
C GLU A 49 7.70 -17.90 -8.03
N THR A 50 8.47 -17.69 -9.10
CA THR A 50 9.49 -16.62 -9.18
C THR A 50 8.84 -15.24 -9.09
N VAL A 51 7.73 -15.04 -9.81
CA VAL A 51 6.96 -13.79 -9.79
C VAL A 51 6.33 -13.54 -8.42
N ALA A 52 5.73 -14.56 -7.80
CA ALA A 52 5.15 -14.46 -6.47
C ALA A 52 6.21 -14.08 -5.42
N ALA A 53 7.38 -14.73 -5.47
CA ALA A 53 8.48 -14.45 -4.56
C ALA A 53 9.10 -13.06 -4.72
N ALA A 54 8.93 -12.42 -5.88
CA ALA A 54 9.42 -11.07 -6.15
C ALA A 54 8.34 -9.98 -6.06
N SER A 55 7.13 -10.31 -5.59
CA SER A 55 5.98 -9.41 -5.50
C SER A 55 5.72 -8.97 -4.07
N TYR A 56 5.65 -7.66 -3.82
CA TYR A 56 5.57 -7.08 -2.49
C TYR A 56 4.58 -5.92 -2.42
N GLY A 57 3.86 -5.78 -1.31
CA GLY A 57 3.24 -4.50 -0.98
C GLY A 57 4.31 -3.43 -0.74
N ILE A 58 4.04 -2.16 -1.04
CA ILE A 58 5.06 -1.11 -0.94
C ILE A 58 5.69 -1.00 0.46
N MET A 59 4.89 -1.11 1.52
CA MET A 59 5.40 -1.07 2.89
C MET A 59 6.16 -2.35 3.28
N GLU A 60 5.77 -3.50 2.73
CA GLU A 60 6.47 -4.79 2.88
C GLU A 60 7.86 -4.71 2.23
N LEU A 61 7.94 -4.19 1.01
CA LEU A 61 9.18 -4.01 0.28
C LEU A 61 10.17 -3.10 1.02
N LEU A 62 9.67 -1.98 1.56
CA LEU A 62 10.48 -1.05 2.36
C LEU A 62 11.01 -1.71 3.64
N ASP A 63 10.16 -2.47 4.34
CA ASP A 63 10.51 -3.11 5.61
C ASP A 63 11.55 -4.23 5.40
N ILE A 64 11.30 -5.14 4.46
CA ILE A 64 12.19 -6.27 4.17
C ILE A 64 13.52 -5.78 3.61
N GLY A 65 13.49 -4.78 2.71
CA GLY A 65 14.69 -4.19 2.14
C GLY A 65 15.47 -3.28 3.09
N ARG A 66 14.96 -3.04 4.32
CA ARG A 66 15.47 -2.05 5.27
C ARG A 66 15.74 -0.70 4.60
N VAL A 67 14.87 -0.33 3.66
CA VAL A 67 15.02 0.89 2.86
C VAL A 67 14.93 2.11 3.76
N ASP A 68 14.03 2.05 4.74
CA ASP A 68 13.76 3.13 5.67
C ASP A 68 14.95 3.43 6.59
N GLU A 69 15.85 2.49 6.87
CA GLU A 69 17.09 2.76 7.62
C GLU A 69 18.07 3.69 6.89
N LYS A 70 17.91 3.80 5.56
CA LYS A 70 18.74 4.66 4.71
C LYS A 70 18.12 6.03 4.51
N LEU A 71 16.92 6.25 5.04
CA LEU A 71 16.22 7.53 4.98
C LEU A 71 16.48 8.32 6.27
N GLU A 72 16.58 9.63 6.12
CA GLU A 72 16.56 10.54 7.27
C GLU A 72 15.12 10.96 7.53
N PHE A 73 14.64 10.76 8.75
CA PHE A 73 13.30 11.20 9.15
C PHE A 73 13.37 12.41 10.08
N SER A 74 12.53 13.42 9.84
CA SER A 74 12.12 14.32 10.91
C SER A 74 11.21 13.52 11.82
N SER A 75 11.45 13.52 13.14
CA SER A 75 10.58 12.77 14.05
C SER A 75 9.11 13.22 13.88
N ALA A 76 8.23 12.26 13.57
CA ALA A 76 6.80 12.52 13.59
C ALA A 76 6.37 12.87 15.03
N GLU A 77 5.57 13.92 15.20
CA GLU A 77 4.96 14.24 16.51
C GLU A 77 3.56 13.62 16.65
N ASP A 78 2.92 13.23 15.54
CA ASP A 78 1.57 12.66 15.53
C ASP A 78 1.58 11.16 15.91
N SER A 79 0.49 10.72 16.54
CA SER A 79 0.18 9.32 16.75
C SER A 79 -0.83 8.81 15.71
N LEU A 80 -0.65 7.56 15.25
CA LEU A 80 -1.44 6.96 14.16
C LEU A 80 -2.27 5.77 14.64
N THR A 81 -3.56 5.79 14.34
CA THR A 81 -4.38 4.57 14.25
C THR A 81 -4.10 3.90 12.90
N TYR A 82 -3.60 2.67 12.90
CA TYR A 82 -3.38 1.91 11.67
C TYR A 82 -4.46 0.85 11.48
N HIS A 83 -5.17 0.92 10.35
CA HIS A 83 -6.07 -0.14 9.90
C HIS A 83 -5.39 -0.97 8.81
N GLY A 84 -4.94 -2.18 9.17
CA GLY A 84 -4.40 -3.15 8.22
C GLY A 84 -5.46 -3.71 7.28
N HIS A 85 -5.12 -3.84 6.00
CA HIS A 85 -6.03 -4.34 4.98
C HIS A 85 -6.30 -5.85 5.17
N CYS A 86 -7.53 -6.31 4.91
CA CYS A 86 -7.88 -7.72 5.09
C CYS A 86 -7.00 -8.68 4.29
N ASN A 87 -6.64 -8.35 3.05
CA ASN A 87 -5.72 -9.16 2.24
C ASN A 87 -4.31 -9.24 2.85
N GLN A 88 -3.80 -8.16 3.45
CA GLN A 88 -2.51 -8.21 4.15
C GLN A 88 -2.60 -9.07 5.41
N LYS A 89 -3.70 -8.97 6.16
CA LYS A 89 -3.91 -9.80 7.35
C LYS A 89 -4.01 -11.29 7.01
N ALA A 90 -4.69 -11.63 5.90
CA ALA A 90 -4.81 -12.99 5.43
C ALA A 90 -3.46 -13.64 5.09
N THR A 91 -2.50 -12.83 4.62
CA THR A 91 -1.13 -13.26 4.30
C THR A 91 -0.11 -12.90 5.39
N ASN A 92 -0.56 -12.41 6.56
CA ASN A 92 0.28 -11.99 7.70
C ASN A 92 1.33 -10.90 7.37
N LYS A 93 0.97 -9.90 6.57
CA LYS A 93 1.86 -8.85 6.02
C LYS A 93 1.52 -7.42 6.45
N ASP A 94 0.47 -7.20 7.24
CA ASP A 94 0.07 -5.86 7.67
C ASP A 94 1.07 -5.22 8.65
N HIS A 95 1.79 -6.05 9.41
CA HIS A 95 2.81 -5.61 10.36
C HIS A 95 3.95 -4.78 9.73
N HIS A 96 4.23 -4.94 8.43
CA HIS A 96 5.30 -4.20 7.76
C HIS A 96 5.10 -2.69 7.80
N ALA A 97 3.87 -2.22 7.55
CA ALA A 97 3.55 -0.80 7.62
C ALA A 97 3.76 -0.24 9.03
N VAL A 98 3.37 -1.01 10.06
CA VAL A 98 3.56 -0.65 11.47
C VAL A 98 5.04 -0.53 11.81
N GLY A 99 5.86 -1.49 11.35
CA GLY A 99 7.30 -1.51 11.57
C GLY A 99 8.00 -0.28 10.97
N VAL A 100 7.70 0.02 9.70
CA VAL A 100 8.28 1.16 8.99
C VAL A 100 7.85 2.50 9.62
N LEU A 101 6.56 2.69 9.88
CA LEU A 101 6.04 3.94 10.45
C LEU A 101 6.61 4.21 11.86
N ARG A 102 6.75 3.17 12.69
CA ARG A 102 7.38 3.32 14.02
C ARG A 102 8.85 3.71 13.92
N ARG A 103 9.59 3.16 12.95
CA ARG A 103 11.00 3.55 12.72
C ARG A 103 11.13 4.97 12.15
N ALA A 104 10.11 5.44 11.45
CA ALA A 104 9.99 6.84 11.03
C ALA A 104 9.58 7.81 12.17
N GLY A 105 9.30 7.31 13.38
CA GLY A 105 9.04 8.10 14.57
C GLY A 105 7.58 8.21 14.99
N TYR A 106 6.63 7.61 14.26
CA TYR A 106 5.22 7.63 14.65
C TYR A 106 4.95 6.71 15.85
N GLU A 107 4.11 7.16 16.79
CA GLU A 107 3.42 6.26 17.71
C GLU A 107 2.27 5.57 16.98
N VAL A 108 2.41 4.28 16.67
CA VAL A 108 1.38 3.54 15.90
C VAL A 108 0.60 2.57 16.78
N ASP A 109 -0.73 2.71 16.78
CA ASP A 109 -1.70 1.76 17.31
C ASP A 109 -2.33 0.92 16.17
N PRO A 110 -1.87 -0.32 15.94
CA PRO A 110 -2.45 -1.20 14.95
C PRO A 110 -3.75 -1.83 15.45
N LEU A 111 -4.85 -1.59 14.74
CA LEU A 111 -6.15 -2.14 15.10
C LEU A 111 -6.23 -3.64 14.82
N ASP A 112 -6.70 -4.40 15.81
CA ASP A 112 -7.24 -5.75 15.63
C ASP A 112 -8.65 -5.70 15.02
N SER A 113 -8.73 -5.11 13.83
CA SER A 113 -9.96 -4.94 13.06
C SER A 113 -10.14 -6.03 12.00
N GLY A 114 -11.39 -6.36 11.68
CA GLY A 114 -11.73 -7.12 10.47
C GLY A 114 -11.64 -6.29 9.19
N CYS A 115 -12.37 -6.70 8.15
CA CYS A 115 -12.52 -5.94 6.91
C CYS A 115 -13.22 -4.58 7.14
N CYS A 116 -12.98 -3.60 6.26
CA CYS A 116 -13.69 -2.31 6.27
C CYS A 116 -15.17 -2.42 5.81
N GLY A 117 -15.54 -3.51 5.15
CA GLY A 117 -16.89 -3.78 4.65
C GLY A 117 -17.10 -3.47 3.17
N MET A 118 -16.12 -2.83 2.51
CA MET A 118 -16.26 -2.39 1.12
C MET A 118 -15.99 -3.49 0.10
N ALA A 119 -14.89 -4.25 0.23
CA ALA A 119 -14.49 -5.30 -0.72
C ALA A 119 -14.63 -4.87 -2.20
N GLY A 120 -14.07 -3.71 -2.56
CA GLY A 120 -14.21 -3.12 -3.89
C GLY A 120 -15.60 -2.53 -4.14
N SER A 121 -16.19 -2.86 -5.30
CA SER A 121 -17.53 -2.36 -5.67
C SER A 121 -18.67 -3.02 -4.88
N PHE A 122 -18.41 -4.14 -4.22
CA PHE A 122 -19.39 -4.87 -3.40
C PHE A 122 -20.10 -3.93 -2.42
N GLY A 123 -19.36 -3.09 -1.72
CA GLY A 123 -19.90 -2.17 -0.72
C GLY A 123 -20.81 -1.07 -1.28
N TYR A 124 -20.77 -0.80 -2.59
CA TYR A 124 -21.65 0.15 -3.26
C TYR A 124 -22.88 -0.49 -3.92
N GLN A 125 -22.95 -1.82 -3.99
CA GLN A 125 -24.11 -2.52 -4.54
C GLN A 125 -25.30 -2.37 -3.57
N ALA A 126 -26.48 -2.06 -4.11
CA ALA A 126 -27.66 -1.74 -3.31
C ALA A 126 -28.02 -2.87 -2.34
N GLU A 127 -27.79 -4.11 -2.75
CA GLU A 127 -28.03 -5.35 -2.01
C GLU A 127 -27.08 -5.52 -0.81
N HIS A 128 -25.91 -4.88 -0.85
CA HIS A 128 -24.81 -5.08 0.10
C HIS A 128 -24.45 -3.82 0.89
N TYR A 129 -25.00 -2.67 0.51
CA TYR A 129 -24.69 -1.37 1.11
C TYR A 129 -24.94 -1.32 2.62
N GLU A 130 -26.08 -1.83 3.10
CA GLU A 130 -26.36 -1.84 4.54
C GLU A 130 -25.42 -2.75 5.33
N LEU A 131 -24.98 -3.87 4.73
CA LEU A 131 -24.00 -4.76 5.33
C LEU A 131 -22.62 -4.10 5.37
N SER A 132 -22.17 -3.49 4.27
CA SER A 132 -20.92 -2.72 4.23
C SER A 132 -20.90 -1.66 5.34
N LYS A 133 -21.96 -0.85 5.46
CA LYS A 133 -22.08 0.15 6.53
C LYS A 133 -22.08 -0.47 7.93
N ALA A 134 -22.71 -1.63 8.11
CA ALA A 134 -22.72 -2.31 9.40
C ALA A 134 -21.31 -2.74 9.83
N ILE A 135 -20.52 -3.28 8.89
CA ILE A 135 -19.12 -3.64 9.11
C ILE A 135 -18.28 -2.38 9.35
N GLY A 136 -18.46 -1.33 8.53
CA GLY A 136 -17.78 -0.04 8.70
C GLY A 136 -17.99 0.58 10.08
N ARG A 137 -19.21 0.53 10.62
CA ARG A 137 -19.50 1.02 12.00
C ARG A 137 -18.70 0.30 13.08
N ILE A 138 -18.32 -0.97 12.88
CA ILE A 138 -17.45 -1.70 13.83
C ILE A 138 -16.05 -1.09 13.78
N LEU A 139 -15.50 -0.90 12.57
CA LEU A 139 -14.20 -0.28 12.36
C LEU A 139 -14.16 1.15 12.93
N PHE A 140 -15.20 1.95 12.72
CA PHE A 140 -15.24 3.34 13.20
C PHE A 140 -15.16 3.43 14.73
N ARG A 141 -15.84 2.51 15.44
CA ARG A 141 -15.73 2.44 16.91
C ARG A 141 -14.32 2.06 17.36
N GLN A 142 -13.64 1.15 16.66
CA GLN A 142 -12.26 0.78 16.99
C GLN A 142 -11.30 1.95 16.78
N VAL A 143 -11.49 2.71 15.68
CA VAL A 143 -10.74 3.94 15.44
C VAL A 143 -10.98 4.97 16.55
N GLU A 144 -12.23 5.19 16.96
CA GLU A 144 -12.56 6.11 18.06
C GLU A 144 -11.96 5.66 19.40
N GLN A 145 -11.90 4.36 19.66
CA GLN A 145 -11.30 3.79 20.87
C GLN A 145 -9.78 3.90 20.89
N SER A 146 -9.12 3.90 19.73
CA SER A 146 -7.67 4.06 19.61
C SER A 146 -7.20 5.43 20.14
N GLY A 147 -8.02 6.48 19.93
CA GLY A 147 -7.78 7.81 20.47
C GLY A 147 -6.53 8.51 19.93
N ARG A 148 -5.98 8.05 18.80
CA ARG A 148 -4.81 8.61 18.14
C ARG A 148 -5.19 9.80 17.26
N ASP A 149 -4.20 10.61 16.93
CA ASP A 149 -4.40 11.89 16.26
C ASP A 149 -4.93 11.71 14.83
N ARG A 150 -4.42 10.71 14.11
CA ARG A 150 -4.76 10.46 12.70
C ARG A 150 -4.95 8.98 12.41
N VAL A 151 -5.70 8.69 11.35
CA VAL A 151 -5.90 7.33 10.83
C VAL A 151 -5.09 7.16 9.57
N THR A 152 -4.48 5.99 9.36
CA THR A 152 -3.89 5.59 8.09
C THR A 152 -4.30 4.17 7.70
N ALA A 153 -4.52 3.94 6.40
CA ALA A 153 -4.93 2.65 5.85
C ALA A 153 -4.41 2.49 4.41
N PRO A 154 -3.95 1.31 3.97
CA PRO A 154 -3.32 1.16 2.66
C PRO A 154 -4.29 0.89 1.49
N GLY A 155 -5.44 0.25 1.71
CA GLY A 155 -6.36 -0.06 0.60
C GLY A 155 -7.29 1.10 0.24
N ALA A 156 -7.47 1.38 -1.05
CA ALA A 156 -8.34 2.44 -1.55
C ALA A 156 -9.78 2.31 -1.00
N SER A 157 -10.32 1.09 -0.99
CA SER A 157 -11.65 0.80 -0.44
C SER A 157 -11.73 1.04 1.07
N CYS A 158 -10.70 0.67 1.84
CA CYS A 158 -10.64 0.95 3.27
C CYS A 158 -10.59 2.46 3.55
N ARG A 159 -9.79 3.19 2.78
CA ARG A 159 -9.66 4.64 2.90
C ARG A 159 -10.98 5.35 2.56
N SER A 160 -11.67 4.96 1.49
CA SER A 160 -13.00 5.50 1.18
C SER A 160 -14.00 5.26 2.31
N GLN A 161 -14.09 4.04 2.82
CA GLN A 161 -14.99 3.72 3.94
C GLN A 161 -14.69 4.57 5.18
N LEU A 162 -13.41 4.72 5.53
CA LEU A 162 -12.99 5.53 6.67
C LEU A 162 -13.26 7.02 6.46
N GLY A 163 -13.19 7.50 5.22
CA GLY A 163 -13.52 8.87 4.81
C GLY A 163 -15.03 9.16 4.77
N ASP A 164 -15.88 8.15 4.60
CA ASP A 164 -17.35 8.31 4.63
C ASP A 164 -17.91 8.61 6.04
N ARG A 165 -17.04 8.68 7.05
CA ARG A 165 -17.42 9.14 8.40
C ARG A 165 -17.68 10.65 8.39
N SER A 166 -18.82 11.04 8.95
CA SER A 166 -19.20 12.45 9.08
C SER A 166 -18.10 13.28 9.76
N GLY A 167 -17.58 14.28 9.03
CA GLY A 167 -16.57 15.21 9.54
C GLY A 167 -15.12 14.73 9.39
N TYR A 168 -14.88 13.62 8.67
CA TYR A 168 -13.54 13.11 8.40
C TYR A 168 -13.23 13.17 6.91
N GLU A 169 -11.94 13.27 6.60
CA GLU A 169 -11.42 13.14 5.24
C GLU A 169 -10.92 11.71 5.01
N MET A 170 -10.69 11.36 3.74
CA MET A 170 -10.06 10.10 3.39
C MET A 170 -8.67 10.02 4.05
N PRO A 171 -8.40 9.01 4.90
CA PRO A 171 -7.11 8.91 5.57
C PRO A 171 -5.98 8.69 4.55
N PRO A 172 -4.75 9.15 4.84
CA PRO A 172 -3.59 8.88 4.00
C PRO A 172 -3.25 7.39 3.94
N HIS A 173 -2.68 6.97 2.82
CA HIS A 173 -1.95 5.72 2.70
C HIS A 173 -0.69 5.76 3.60
N PRO A 174 -0.24 4.64 4.20
CA PRO A 174 0.96 4.62 5.04
C PRO A 174 2.22 5.21 4.38
N ILE A 175 2.37 5.03 3.06
CA ILE A 175 3.46 5.63 2.28
C ILE A 175 3.40 7.16 2.23
N GLU A 176 2.19 7.75 2.26
CA GLU A 176 2.00 9.20 2.31
C GLU A 176 2.42 9.72 3.69
N SER A 177 2.02 9.04 4.76
CA SER A 177 2.51 9.33 6.13
C SER A 177 4.03 9.22 6.23
N LEU A 178 4.63 8.18 5.66
CA LEU A 178 6.09 8.06 5.63
C LEU A 178 6.77 9.24 4.88
N ALA A 179 6.18 9.66 3.75
CA ALA A 179 6.71 10.75 2.94
C ALA A 179 6.66 12.10 3.67
N GLU A 180 5.64 12.34 4.51
CA GLU A 180 5.51 13.58 5.31
C GLU A 180 6.73 13.83 6.22
N VAL A 181 7.35 12.76 6.70
CA VAL A 181 8.43 12.83 7.69
C VAL A 181 9.80 12.51 7.10
N THR A 182 9.90 12.26 5.80
CA THR A 182 11.19 11.98 5.14
C THR A 182 11.90 13.29 4.80
N ASN A 183 13.04 13.56 5.44
CA ASN A 183 13.88 14.73 5.18
C ASN A 183 14.64 14.57 3.86
N GLY A 184 14.05 15.10 2.79
CA GLY A 184 14.64 15.06 1.46
C GLY A 184 13.73 15.69 0.41
N ARG A 185 13.46 17.00 0.52
CA ARG A 185 12.70 17.84 -0.44
C ARG A 185 11.39 17.20 -0.96
N GLY A 186 10.28 17.49 -0.26
CA GLY A 186 8.92 17.28 -0.78
C GLY A 186 7.97 18.48 -0.64
N SER A 187 8.37 19.58 0.00
CA SER A 187 7.49 20.75 0.20
C SER A 187 7.42 21.72 -0.98
N ASP A 188 8.10 21.42 -2.10
CA ASP A 188 8.11 22.25 -3.33
C ASP A 188 7.87 21.42 -4.60
N ALA A 189 7.09 20.33 -4.53
CA ALA A 189 6.56 19.74 -5.75
C ALA A 189 5.52 20.71 -6.34
N PRO A 190 5.74 21.30 -7.52
CA PRO A 190 4.72 22.16 -8.14
C PRO A 190 3.46 21.33 -8.34
N ARG A 191 2.31 21.84 -7.86
CA ARG A 191 0.99 21.31 -8.21
C ARG A 191 0.96 21.15 -9.73
N ALA A 192 0.71 19.93 -10.20
CA ALA A 192 0.60 19.64 -11.62
C ALA A 192 -0.51 20.50 -12.24
N THR A 193 -0.11 21.62 -12.83
CA THR A 193 -0.88 22.29 -13.86
C THR A 193 -0.48 21.65 -15.19
N GLU A 194 -1.51 21.14 -15.85
CA GLU A 194 -1.66 20.66 -17.22
C GLU A 194 -0.40 20.59 -18.12
N ALA A 195 -0.30 19.43 -18.76
CA ALA A 195 0.77 18.95 -19.61
C ALA A 195 1.18 19.92 -20.73
N GLU A 196 2.48 20.13 -20.88
CA GLU A 196 3.09 20.33 -22.20
C GLU A 196 4.38 19.51 -22.32
N THR A 197 4.47 18.78 -23.43
CA THR A 197 5.55 17.89 -23.82
C THR A 197 6.82 18.68 -24.15
N GLY A 198 7.91 18.42 -23.44
CA GLY A 198 9.23 18.94 -23.77
C GLY A 198 10.33 18.06 -23.21
N SER A 199 11.11 17.46 -24.11
CA SER A 199 12.30 16.68 -23.81
C SER A 199 13.41 17.57 -23.25
N ASP A 200 13.84 17.34 -22.00
CA ASP A 200 15.25 17.50 -21.66
C ASP A 200 15.65 16.68 -20.42
N THR A 201 16.90 16.27 -20.48
CA THR A 201 17.66 15.39 -19.60
C THR A 201 18.04 16.06 -18.27
N GLY A 202 17.94 15.27 -17.19
CA GLY A 202 18.67 15.52 -15.94
C GLY A 202 17.94 16.36 -14.88
N SER A 203 17.25 15.69 -13.96
CA SER A 203 17.20 16.09 -12.55
C SER A 203 16.61 14.96 -11.70
N GLY A 204 17.21 14.74 -10.53
CA GLY A 204 16.87 13.67 -9.60
C GLY A 204 15.43 13.79 -9.12
N SER A 205 14.57 12.96 -9.69
CA SER A 205 13.21 12.71 -9.21
C SER A 205 13.24 11.70 -8.06
N ILE A 206 12.22 11.73 -7.20
CA ILE A 206 11.95 10.69 -6.18
C ILE A 206 11.93 9.29 -6.82
N ALA A 207 11.51 9.19 -8.09
CA ALA A 207 11.61 7.97 -8.89
C ALA A 207 13.07 7.48 -9.04
N GLY A 208 14.05 8.39 -9.10
CA GLY A 208 15.48 8.09 -9.16
C GLY A 208 16.09 7.66 -7.84
N ALA A 209 15.59 8.15 -6.70
CA ALA A 209 16.02 7.69 -5.38
C ALA A 209 15.51 6.27 -5.07
N VAL A 210 14.27 5.98 -5.48
CA VAL A 210 13.68 4.64 -5.37
C VAL A 210 14.33 3.68 -6.38
N ALA A 211 14.53 4.08 -7.65
CA ALA A 211 15.16 3.24 -8.66
C ALA A 211 16.65 2.94 -8.38
N GLY A 212 17.40 3.91 -7.83
CA GLY A 212 18.80 3.71 -7.46
C GLY A 212 19.02 2.73 -6.31
N LEU A 213 17.98 2.47 -5.50
CA LEU A 213 18.04 1.58 -4.36
C LEU A 213 17.80 0.11 -4.72
N PHE A 214 17.01 -0.15 -5.77
CA PHE A 214 16.76 -1.52 -6.28
C PHE A 214 17.87 -2.04 -7.19
N ALA A 215 18.72 -1.17 -7.77
CA ALA A 215 19.84 -1.60 -8.62
C ALA A 215 21.07 -2.14 -7.84
N ARG A 216 20.99 -2.24 -6.50
CA ARG A 216 22.11 -2.68 -5.62
C ARG A 216 21.72 -3.70 -4.55
N LEU A 217 20.53 -4.26 -4.64
CA LEU A 217 20.18 -5.53 -3.97
C LEU A 217 20.32 -6.66 -5.00
#